data_AF-E9PLW6-F1
#
_entry.id   AF-E9PLW6-F1
#
_cell.length_a   1.000
_cell.length_b   1.000
_cell.length_c   1.000
_cell.angle_alpha   90.00
_cell.angle_beta   90.00
_cell.angle_gamma   90.00
#
_symmetry.space_group_name_H-M   'P 1'
#
loop_
_entity.id
_entity.type
_entity.pdbx_description
1 polymer ?
#
loop_
_entity_poly.entity_id
_entity_poly.type
_entity_poly.pdbx_seq_one_letter_code
_entity_poly.pdbx_strand_id
1 'polypeptide(L)'
;MIRKLVAEKLNIPWNHIRLQRTAKGKPVLAKDSSNPYPNFNFNISHQGDYAVLAAEPELQVGIDIMKTSFPGRGSIPEFFHIMKRKFTNKEWETIRSFKDEWTQLDMFYRNWALKESFIKAIGVGLGFELQRLEFDLSPLNLDIGQVYKETRLFLDGEEEKEWAFEESKIDEHHFVAVALRKPDGSRHQD
;
A
#
# COMPACT_ATOMS: atom_id res chain seq x y z
N MET A 1 5.83 13.03 11.91
CA MET A 1 6.42 12.34 10.74
C MET A 1 6.33 13.15 9.45
N ILE A 2 5.13 13.43 8.90
CA ILE A 2 4.96 14.15 7.60
C ILE A 2 5.66 15.52 7.55
N ARG A 3 5.42 16.41 8.52
CA ARG A 3 6.09 17.74 8.55
C ARG A 3 7.61 17.63 8.57
N LYS A 4 8.16 16.66 9.30
CA LYS A 4 9.60 16.42 9.38
C LYS A 4 10.15 15.99 8.01
N LEU A 5 9.52 15.02 7.36
CA LEU A 5 9.85 14.61 6.00
C LEU A 5 9.86 15.79 5.04
N VAL A 6 8.78 16.58 5.00
CA VAL A 6 8.66 17.73 4.08
C VAL A 6 9.76 18.76 4.38
N ALA A 7 10.01 19.05 5.65
CA ALA A 7 11.07 19.99 6.04
C ALA A 7 12.45 19.53 5.57
N GLU A 8 12.79 18.25 5.83
CA GLU A 8 14.12 17.70 5.55
C GLU A 8 14.34 17.38 4.07
N LYS A 9 13.32 16.87 3.36
CA LYS A 9 13.45 16.43 1.96
C LYS A 9 13.22 17.54 0.95
N LEU A 10 12.33 18.49 1.26
CA LEU A 10 11.99 19.59 0.35
C LEU A 10 12.63 20.92 0.78
N ASN A 11 13.38 20.93 1.88
CA ASN A 11 14.01 22.12 2.45
C ASN A 11 13.00 23.27 2.71
N ILE A 12 11.76 22.93 3.05
CA ILE A 12 10.70 23.89 3.37
C ILE A 12 10.73 24.17 4.88
N PRO A 13 10.84 25.43 5.33
CA PRO A 13 10.81 25.76 6.75
C PRO A 13 9.57 25.19 7.45
N TRP A 14 9.74 24.65 8.65
CA TRP A 14 8.67 23.93 9.38
C TRP A 14 7.36 24.73 9.50
N ASN A 15 7.47 26.03 9.75
CA ASN A 15 6.37 26.98 9.89
C ASN A 15 5.70 27.34 8.54
N HIS A 16 6.35 27.08 7.42
CA HIS A 16 5.82 27.32 6.07
C HIS A 16 5.13 26.07 5.48
N ILE A 17 5.29 24.90 6.10
CA ILE A 17 4.63 23.67 5.64
C ILE A 17 3.12 23.76 5.86
N ARG A 18 2.39 23.78 4.75
CA ARG A 18 0.92 23.77 4.69
C ARG A 18 0.44 22.43 4.15
N LEU A 19 -0.27 21.69 5.00
CA LEU A 19 -0.89 20.42 4.64
C LEU A 19 -2.38 20.65 4.38
N GLN A 20 -2.90 20.01 3.35
CA GLN A 20 -4.31 19.95 3.02
C GLN A 20 -4.79 18.50 2.99
N ARG A 21 -6.09 18.29 2.79
CA ARG A 21 -6.67 16.97 2.55
C ARG A 21 -7.43 16.96 1.23
N THR A 22 -7.35 15.86 0.50
CA THR A 22 -8.23 15.62 -0.64
C THR A 22 -9.68 15.46 -0.17
N ALA A 23 -10.64 15.45 -1.11
CA ALA A 23 -12.06 15.20 -0.80
C ALA A 23 -12.30 13.86 -0.06
N LYS A 24 -11.38 12.89 -0.19
CA LYS A 24 -11.43 11.59 0.50
C LYS A 24 -10.53 11.53 1.74
N GLY A 25 -9.97 12.66 2.17
CA GLY A 25 -9.21 12.78 3.41
C GLY A 25 -7.71 12.47 3.29
N LYS A 26 -7.19 12.10 2.11
CA LYS A 26 -5.75 11.83 1.91
C LYS A 26 -4.95 13.13 2.17
N PRO A 27 -3.96 13.14 3.08
CA PRO A 27 -3.15 14.32 3.30
C PRO A 27 -2.27 14.62 2.09
N VAL A 28 -2.14 15.89 1.72
CA VAL A 28 -1.33 16.37 0.60
C VAL A 28 -0.60 17.65 0.98
N LEU A 29 0.53 17.93 0.32
CA LEU A 29 1.20 19.22 0.45
C LEU A 29 0.40 20.26 -0.36
N ALA A 30 0.15 21.44 0.21
CA ALA A 30 -0.57 22.50 -0.48
C ALA A 30 0.16 22.90 -1.78
N LYS A 31 -0.58 23.08 -2.86
CA LYS A 31 -0.06 23.55 -4.16
C LYS A 31 -0.18 25.07 -4.25
N ASP A 32 0.44 25.77 -3.32
CA ASP A 32 0.53 27.25 -3.38
C ASP A 32 1.91 27.68 -3.91
N SER A 33 2.08 28.99 -4.14
CA SER A 33 3.31 29.55 -4.69
C SER A 33 4.56 29.32 -3.83
N SER A 34 4.41 28.87 -2.58
CA SER A 34 5.53 28.54 -1.69
C SER A 34 5.99 27.09 -1.81
N ASN A 35 5.29 26.25 -2.59
CA ASN A 35 5.65 24.85 -2.82
C ASN A 35 6.32 24.66 -4.19
N PRO A 36 7.66 24.56 -4.27
CA PRO A 36 8.36 24.27 -5.53
C PRO A 36 8.19 22.83 -6.02
N TYR A 37 7.49 21.96 -5.27
CA TYR A 37 7.30 20.54 -5.58
C TYR A 37 5.79 20.20 -5.70
N PRO A 38 5.11 20.65 -6.77
CA PRO A 38 3.66 20.45 -6.94
C PRO A 38 3.24 19.00 -7.18
N ASN A 39 4.21 18.13 -7.51
CA ASN A 39 4.01 16.70 -7.78
C ASN A 39 4.42 15.81 -6.60
N PHE A 40 4.93 16.38 -5.50
CA PHE A 40 5.34 15.61 -4.35
C PHE A 40 4.15 14.89 -3.72
N ASN A 41 4.20 13.56 -3.74
CA ASN A 41 3.20 12.70 -3.13
C ASN A 41 3.80 12.03 -1.91
N PHE A 42 2.97 11.84 -0.89
CA PHE A 42 3.32 11.01 0.25
C PHE A 42 2.10 10.27 0.74
N ASN A 43 2.35 9.18 1.46
CA ASN A 43 1.32 8.42 2.12
C ASN A 43 1.84 7.88 3.45
N ILE A 44 0.92 7.64 4.38
CA ILE A 44 1.23 7.21 5.75
C ILE A 44 0.28 6.09 6.12
N SER A 45 0.81 5.09 6.82
CA SER A 45 0.01 4.08 7.50
C SER A 45 0.57 3.80 8.88
N HIS A 46 -0.24 3.22 9.75
CA HIS A 46 0.21 2.77 11.06
C HIS A 46 -0.65 1.59 11.51
N GLN A 47 0.00 0.60 12.12
CA GLN A 47 -0.68 -0.54 12.74
C GLN A 47 0.23 -1.16 13.78
N GLY A 48 -0.36 -1.57 14.90
CA GLY A 48 0.41 -2.09 16.03
C GLY A 48 1.42 -1.07 16.53
N ASP A 49 2.69 -1.45 16.50
CA ASP A 49 3.79 -0.72 17.12
C ASP A 49 4.49 0.25 16.15
N TYR A 50 4.06 0.29 14.88
CA TYR A 50 4.74 1.00 13.81
C TYR A 50 3.86 2.02 13.11
N ALA A 51 4.50 3.11 12.68
CA ALA A 51 4.00 4.02 11.68
C ALA A 51 5.00 4.08 10.51
N VAL A 52 4.50 3.90 9.30
CA VAL A 52 5.29 3.90 8.05
C VAL A 52 4.89 5.08 7.18
N LEU A 53 5.85 5.60 6.43
CA LEU A 53 5.64 6.69 5.50
C LEU A 53 6.43 6.43 4.22
N ALA A 54 5.78 6.61 3.08
CA ALA A 54 6.42 6.65 1.77
C ALA A 54 6.22 8.04 1.16
N ALA A 55 7.22 8.51 0.43
CA ALA A 55 7.17 9.80 -0.24
C ALA A 55 7.92 9.73 -1.57
N GLU A 56 7.30 10.30 -2.60
CA GLU A 56 7.78 10.26 -3.96
C GLU A 56 7.68 11.66 -4.58
N PRO A 57 8.76 12.19 -5.19
CA PRO A 57 8.75 13.51 -5.82
C PRO A 57 7.79 13.62 -7.01
N GLU A 58 7.66 12.54 -7.77
CA GLU A 58 6.93 12.53 -9.05
C GLU A 58 5.90 11.41 -9.13
N LEU A 59 6.16 10.26 -8.50
CA LEU A 59 5.26 9.11 -8.56
C LEU A 59 4.05 9.30 -7.66
N GLN A 60 2.92 8.75 -8.08
CA GLN A 60 1.84 8.45 -7.17
C GLN A 60 2.30 7.35 -6.21
N VAL A 61 2.10 7.58 -4.91
CA VAL A 61 2.51 6.64 -3.88
C VAL A 61 1.39 6.37 -2.88
N GLY A 62 1.29 5.11 -2.48
CA GLY A 62 0.50 4.62 -1.36
C GLY A 62 1.33 3.64 -0.54
N ILE A 63 1.19 3.66 0.78
CA ILE A 63 1.86 2.72 1.66
C ILE A 63 0.86 2.17 2.66
N ASP A 64 1.00 0.88 2.94
CA ASP A 64 0.27 0.27 4.03
C ASP A 64 1.16 -0.66 4.86
N ILE A 65 0.80 -0.82 6.13
CA ILE A 65 1.43 -1.75 7.07
C ILE A 65 0.34 -2.55 7.75
N MET A 66 0.51 -3.87 7.77
CA MET A 66 -0.42 -4.80 8.41
C MET A 66 0.34 -5.68 9.40
N LYS A 67 -0.21 -5.80 10.61
CA LYS A 67 0.24 -6.74 11.64
C LYS A 67 -0.60 -8.02 11.55
N THR A 68 0.04 -9.17 11.37
CA THR A 68 -0.63 -10.46 11.50
C THR A 68 -1.11 -10.64 12.94
N SER A 69 -2.38 -10.94 13.09
CA SER A 69 -3.01 -11.21 14.37
C SER A 69 -4.16 -12.18 14.20
N PHE A 70 -4.46 -12.95 15.25
CA PHE A 70 -5.68 -13.76 15.27
C PHE A 70 -6.93 -12.86 15.16
N PRO A 71 -7.99 -13.33 14.50
CA PRO A 71 -9.24 -12.61 14.45
C PRO A 71 -9.78 -12.38 15.87
N GLY A 72 -10.33 -11.18 16.12
CA GLY A 72 -10.81 -10.82 17.45
C GLY A 72 -12.00 -11.65 17.95
N ARG A 73 -12.69 -12.36 17.05
CA ARG A 73 -13.77 -13.32 17.34
C ARG A 73 -13.80 -14.42 16.28
N GLY A 74 -14.14 -15.64 16.70
CA GLY A 74 -14.28 -16.80 15.82
C GLY A 74 -12.93 -17.43 15.44
N SER A 75 -13.03 -18.44 14.60
CA SER A 75 -11.90 -19.18 14.02
C SER A 75 -11.36 -18.49 12.76
N ILE A 76 -10.13 -18.84 12.35
CA ILE A 76 -9.53 -18.33 11.10
C ILE A 76 -10.38 -18.66 9.87
N PRO A 77 -10.93 -19.88 9.71
CA PRO A 77 -11.84 -20.20 8.60
C PRO A 77 -13.09 -19.31 8.55
N GLU A 78 -13.70 -18.99 9.71
CA GLU A 78 -14.86 -18.09 9.77
C GLU A 78 -14.49 -16.66 9.36
N PHE A 79 -13.34 -16.17 9.83
CA PHE A 79 -12.80 -14.88 9.41
C PHE A 79 -12.56 -14.82 7.89
N PHE A 80 -11.94 -15.86 7.32
CA PHE A 80 -11.75 -15.96 5.87
C PHE A 80 -13.07 -16.05 5.09
N HIS A 81 -14.10 -16.69 5.65
CA HIS A 81 -15.43 -16.70 5.03
C HIS A 81 -16.02 -15.28 4.93
N ILE A 82 -15.91 -14.49 5.99
CA ILE A 82 -16.37 -13.09 6.00
C ILE A 82 -15.60 -12.25 4.98
N MET A 83 -14.28 -12.46 4.90
CA MET A 83 -13.41 -11.71 4.00
C MET A 83 -13.42 -12.23 2.56
N LYS A 84 -14.16 -13.30 2.25
CA LYS A 84 -14.14 -13.97 0.93
C LYS A 84 -14.34 -12.99 -0.22
N ARG A 85 -15.25 -12.02 -0.06
CA ARG A 85 -15.59 -11.01 -1.08
C ARG A 85 -14.56 -9.87 -1.21
N LYS A 86 -13.39 -9.98 -0.60
CA LYS A 86 -12.33 -8.97 -0.69
C LYS A 86 -11.14 -9.38 -1.55
N PHE A 87 -11.09 -10.65 -1.96
CA PHE A 87 -9.99 -11.23 -2.72
C PHE A 87 -10.54 -12.07 -3.88
N THR A 88 -9.74 -12.24 -4.93
CA THR A 88 -10.06 -13.14 -6.04
C THR A 88 -9.90 -14.60 -5.63
N ASN A 89 -10.39 -15.52 -6.48
CA ASN A 89 -10.20 -16.95 -6.24
C ASN A 89 -8.71 -17.33 -6.25
N LYS A 90 -7.90 -16.76 -7.14
CA LYS A 90 -6.47 -17.05 -7.24
C LYS A 90 -5.68 -16.54 -6.03
N GLU A 91 -6.04 -15.37 -5.50
CA GLU A 91 -5.49 -14.88 -4.23
C GLU A 91 -5.86 -15.84 -3.09
N TRP A 92 -7.11 -16.31 -3.03
CA TRP A 92 -7.53 -17.31 -2.03
C TRP A 92 -6.83 -18.66 -2.18
N GLU A 93 -6.59 -19.13 -3.41
CA GLU A 93 -5.80 -20.33 -3.68
C GLU A 93 -4.38 -20.19 -3.13
N THR A 94 -3.76 -19.03 -3.36
CA THR A 94 -2.42 -18.72 -2.82
C THR A 94 -2.44 -18.66 -1.30
N ILE A 95 -3.38 -17.91 -0.70
CA ILE A 95 -3.52 -17.79 0.76
C ILE A 95 -3.72 -19.15 1.42
N ARG A 96 -4.52 -20.04 0.82
CA ARG A 96 -4.85 -21.36 1.37
C ARG A 96 -3.92 -22.48 0.94
N SER A 97 -2.91 -22.20 0.12
CA SER A 97 -1.93 -23.20 -0.31
C SER A 97 -1.04 -23.70 0.84
N PHE A 98 -0.93 -22.90 1.90
CA PHE A 98 -0.17 -23.23 3.12
C PHE A 98 -0.98 -24.12 4.05
N LYS A 99 -0.31 -25.02 4.78
CA LYS A 99 -0.97 -26.00 5.66
C LYS A 99 -1.33 -25.42 7.03
N ASP A 100 -0.50 -24.53 7.56
CA ASP A 100 -0.69 -23.96 8.88
C ASP A 100 -1.50 -22.65 8.80
N GLU A 101 -2.47 -22.50 9.71
CA GLU A 101 -3.39 -21.36 9.66
C GLU A 101 -2.69 -20.02 9.92
N TRP A 102 -1.57 -20.02 10.66
CA TRP A 102 -0.81 -18.80 10.92
C TRP A 102 -0.15 -18.26 9.64
N THR A 103 0.48 -19.12 8.84
CA THR A 103 1.05 -18.71 7.54
C THR A 103 -0.04 -18.31 6.55
N GLN A 104 -1.22 -18.95 6.61
CA GLN A 104 -2.38 -18.47 5.83
C GLN A 104 -2.79 -17.06 6.26
N LEU A 105 -2.81 -16.75 7.56
CA LEU A 105 -3.05 -15.38 8.06
C LEU A 105 -1.96 -14.41 7.58
N ASP A 106 -0.68 -14.79 7.66
CA ASP A 106 0.42 -13.97 7.14
C ASP A 106 0.20 -13.61 5.67
N MET A 107 -0.15 -14.60 4.84
CA MET A 107 -0.43 -14.37 3.41
C MET A 107 -1.67 -13.50 3.20
N PHE A 108 -2.70 -13.67 4.01
CA PHE A 108 -3.88 -12.81 4.00
C PHE A 108 -3.52 -11.36 4.28
N TYR A 109 -2.78 -11.09 5.37
CA TYR A 109 -2.42 -9.73 5.77
C TYR A 109 -1.42 -9.09 4.81
N ARG A 110 -0.51 -9.87 4.21
CA ARG A 110 0.37 -9.43 3.12
C ARG A 110 -0.45 -8.96 1.90
N ASN A 111 -1.37 -9.78 1.40
CA ASN A 111 -2.24 -9.37 0.27
C ASN A 111 -3.12 -8.18 0.64
N TRP A 112 -3.59 -8.11 1.88
CA TRP A 112 -4.39 -6.97 2.35
C TRP A 112 -3.57 -5.67 2.35
N ALA A 113 -2.32 -5.70 2.82
CA ALA A 113 -1.42 -4.55 2.76
C ALA A 113 -1.21 -4.08 1.31
N LEU A 114 -1.01 -5.00 0.37
CA LEU A 114 -0.90 -4.68 -1.06
C LEU A 114 -2.15 -3.97 -1.59
N LYS A 115 -3.34 -4.54 -1.34
CA LYS A 115 -4.61 -3.92 -1.74
C LYS A 115 -4.79 -2.53 -1.14
N GLU A 116 -4.58 -2.38 0.16
CA GLU A 116 -4.71 -1.07 0.83
C GLU A 116 -3.67 -0.05 0.34
N SER A 117 -2.43 -0.48 0.08
CA SER A 117 -1.39 0.39 -0.48
C SER A 117 -1.80 0.93 -1.85
N PHE A 118 -2.36 0.09 -2.72
CA PHE A 118 -2.90 0.50 -4.02
C PHE A 118 -4.08 1.48 -3.88
N ILE A 119 -5.08 1.16 -3.03
CA ILE A 119 -6.23 2.05 -2.79
C ILE A 119 -5.79 3.41 -2.26
N LYS A 120 -4.80 3.43 -1.36
CA LYS A 120 -4.19 4.66 -0.83
C LYS A 120 -3.44 5.43 -1.91
N ALA A 121 -2.78 4.75 -2.85
CA ALA A 121 -2.09 5.40 -3.96
C ALA A 121 -3.09 6.14 -4.87
N ILE A 122 -4.14 5.45 -5.35
CA ILE A 122 -5.16 6.05 -6.23
C ILE A 122 -6.10 7.04 -5.51
N GLY A 123 -6.21 6.93 -4.18
CA GLY A 123 -6.92 7.92 -3.35
C GLY A 123 -8.44 7.90 -3.42
N VAL A 124 -9.03 6.82 -3.95
CA VAL A 124 -10.50 6.67 -4.11
C VAL A 124 -11.21 6.29 -2.80
N GLY A 125 -10.48 5.72 -1.84
CA GLY A 125 -11.01 5.25 -0.54
C GLY A 125 -11.81 3.95 -0.64
N LEU A 126 -12.64 3.69 0.39
CA LEU A 126 -13.38 2.42 0.60
C LEU A 126 -14.41 2.05 -0.48
N GLY A 127 -14.68 2.93 -1.45
CA GLY A 127 -15.65 2.69 -2.52
C GLY A 127 -15.13 1.80 -3.66
N PHE A 128 -13.85 1.44 -3.64
CA PHE A 128 -13.27 0.56 -4.66
C PHE A 128 -13.62 -0.91 -4.39
N GLU A 129 -14.00 -1.63 -5.44
CA GLU A 129 -14.28 -3.06 -5.35
C GLU A 129 -12.99 -3.87 -5.36
N LEU A 130 -12.54 -4.28 -4.16
CA LEU A 130 -11.26 -4.99 -3.96
C LEU A 130 -11.13 -6.33 -4.71
N GLN A 131 -12.25 -6.95 -5.10
CA GLN A 131 -12.27 -8.16 -5.93
C GLN A 131 -11.82 -7.94 -7.37
N ARG A 132 -11.74 -6.68 -7.82
CA ARG A 132 -11.19 -6.35 -9.14
C ARG A 132 -9.66 -6.43 -9.17
N LEU A 133 -9.02 -6.31 -8.00
CA LEU A 133 -7.57 -6.41 -7.87
C LEU A 133 -7.19 -7.87 -7.62
N GLU A 134 -6.19 -8.34 -8.33
CA GLU A 134 -5.53 -9.61 -8.07
C GLU A 134 -4.03 -9.39 -7.99
N PHE A 135 -3.44 -9.71 -6.84
CA PHE A 135 -2.00 -9.71 -6.69
C PHE A 135 -1.41 -11.09 -6.94
N ASP A 136 -0.44 -11.15 -7.86
CA ASP A 136 0.38 -12.34 -8.12
C ASP A 136 1.71 -12.17 -7.38
N LEU A 137 1.83 -12.86 -6.23
CA LEU A 137 2.93 -12.68 -5.29
C LEU A 137 4.19 -13.42 -5.73
N SER A 138 5.32 -12.73 -5.70
CA SER A 138 6.64 -13.35 -5.85
C SER A 138 7.70 -12.55 -5.08
N PRO A 139 8.59 -13.20 -4.32
CA PRO A 139 8.51 -14.57 -3.85
C PRO A 139 7.36 -14.75 -2.81
N LEU A 140 6.96 -16.00 -2.52
CA LEU A 140 5.95 -16.27 -1.49
C LEU A 140 6.48 -16.08 -0.06
N ASN A 141 7.77 -16.34 0.15
CA ASN A 141 8.43 -16.11 1.44
C ASN A 141 9.26 -14.83 1.36
N LEU A 142 9.12 -13.96 2.36
CA LEU A 142 9.90 -12.73 2.49
C LEU A 142 10.81 -12.83 3.71
N ASP A 143 12.08 -12.47 3.52
CA ASP A 143 13.01 -12.32 4.63
C ASP A 143 12.83 -10.95 5.32
N ILE A 144 13.00 -10.93 6.63
CA ILE A 144 12.92 -9.70 7.42
C ILE A 144 14.03 -8.73 6.99
N GLY A 145 13.65 -7.47 6.78
CA GLY A 145 14.57 -6.40 6.39
C GLY A 145 14.94 -6.39 4.91
N GLN A 146 14.42 -7.31 4.09
CA GLN A 146 14.59 -7.29 2.64
C GLN A 146 13.38 -6.68 1.94
N VAL A 147 13.63 -6.08 0.77
CA VAL A 147 12.62 -5.47 -0.09
C VAL A 147 12.52 -6.27 -1.39
N TYR A 148 11.29 -6.65 -1.75
CA TYR A 148 10.96 -7.42 -2.95
C TYR A 148 10.09 -6.58 -3.87
N LYS A 149 10.24 -6.76 -5.18
CA LYS A 149 9.58 -5.93 -6.22
C LYS A 149 8.93 -6.73 -7.35
N GLU A 150 8.89 -8.04 -7.22
CA GLU A 150 8.46 -8.97 -8.26
C GLU A 150 6.94 -9.19 -8.28
N THR A 151 6.23 -8.68 -7.27
CA THR A 151 4.77 -8.76 -7.19
C THR A 151 4.11 -7.95 -8.29
N ARG A 152 3.14 -8.59 -8.95
CA ARG A 152 2.40 -8.02 -10.07
C ARG A 152 0.94 -7.79 -9.70
N LEU A 153 0.37 -6.74 -10.26
CA LEU A 153 -1.05 -6.43 -10.13
C LEU A 153 -1.78 -6.77 -11.43
N PHE A 154 -2.93 -7.41 -11.28
CA PHE A 154 -3.93 -7.56 -12.33
C PHE A 154 -5.20 -6.83 -11.92
N LEU A 155 -5.78 -6.06 -12.84
CA LEU A 155 -7.07 -5.39 -12.67
C LEU A 155 -8.06 -5.98 -13.68
N ASP A 156 -9.13 -6.58 -13.17
CA ASP A 156 -10.15 -7.27 -13.98
C ASP A 156 -9.56 -8.32 -14.96
N GLY A 157 -8.44 -8.95 -14.57
CA GLY A 157 -7.75 -9.98 -15.34
C GLY A 157 -6.61 -9.47 -16.24
N GLU A 158 -6.45 -8.16 -16.41
CA GLU A 158 -5.38 -7.55 -17.22
C GLU A 158 -4.21 -7.08 -16.36
N GLU A 159 -2.99 -7.31 -16.81
CA GLU A 159 -1.79 -6.93 -16.05
C GLU A 159 -1.55 -5.42 -16.08
N GLU A 160 -1.48 -4.80 -14.90
CA GLU A 160 -1.30 -3.37 -14.70
C GLU A 160 0.19 -3.00 -14.59
N LYS A 161 0.90 -3.04 -15.73
CA LYS A 161 2.37 -2.87 -15.80
C LYS A 161 2.89 -1.48 -15.41
N GLU A 162 2.01 -0.48 -15.32
CA GLU A 162 2.38 0.85 -14.86
C GLU A 162 2.57 0.93 -13.35
N TRP A 163 2.04 -0.06 -12.63
CA TRP A 163 2.20 -0.18 -11.19
C TRP A 163 3.42 -1.02 -10.84
N ALA A 164 4.23 -0.49 -9.93
CA ALA A 164 5.27 -1.23 -9.23
C ALA A 164 4.90 -1.35 -7.75
N PHE A 165 5.30 -2.46 -7.14
CA PHE A 165 5.09 -2.71 -5.73
C PHE A 165 6.41 -3.01 -5.05
N GLU A 166 6.60 -2.48 -3.85
CA GLU A 166 7.69 -2.86 -2.95
C GLU A 166 7.10 -3.49 -1.70
N GLU A 167 7.52 -4.71 -1.40
CA GLU A 167 7.08 -5.46 -0.23
C GLU A 167 8.24 -5.74 0.71
N SER A 168 7.98 -5.66 2.02
CA SER A 168 8.97 -6.04 3.04
C SER A 168 8.30 -6.54 4.31
N LYS A 169 9.03 -7.36 5.07
CA LYS A 169 8.73 -7.63 6.48
C LYS A 169 9.67 -6.79 7.34
N ILE A 170 9.11 -6.01 8.26
CA ILE A 170 9.93 -5.24 9.22
C ILE A 170 10.25 -6.04 10.49
N ASP A 171 9.40 -7.02 10.81
CA ASP A 171 9.61 -8.05 11.82
C ASP A 171 8.78 -9.31 11.46
N GLU A 172 8.70 -10.27 12.37
CA GLU A 172 7.98 -11.53 12.17
C GLU A 172 6.49 -11.37 11.85
N HIS A 173 5.88 -10.25 12.24
CA HIS A 173 4.43 -10.07 12.22
C HIS A 173 3.96 -8.89 11.38
N HIS A 174 4.86 -8.02 10.90
CA HIS A 174 4.46 -6.82 10.17
C HIS A 174 4.93 -6.85 8.72
N PHE A 175 3.96 -6.76 7.81
CA PHE A 175 4.15 -6.62 6.38
C PHE A 175 3.93 -5.17 5.97
N VAL A 176 4.83 -4.65 5.15
CA VAL A 176 4.73 -3.32 4.53
C VAL A 176 4.62 -3.50 3.03
N ALA A 177 3.67 -2.81 2.42
CA ALA A 177 3.53 -2.73 0.98
C ALA A 177 3.50 -1.27 0.53
N VAL A 178 4.29 -0.95 -0.49
CA VAL A 178 4.32 0.36 -1.16
C VAL A 178 3.85 0.17 -2.59
N ALA A 179 2.84 0.93 -3.01
CA ALA A 179 2.36 0.98 -4.38
C ALA A 179 2.86 2.26 -5.05
N LEU A 180 3.44 2.12 -6.24
CA LEU A 180 4.05 3.19 -7.01
C LEU A 180 3.51 3.21 -8.44
N ARG A 181 3.14 4.38 -8.94
CA ARG A 181 2.75 4.57 -10.35
C ARG A 181 3.23 5.92 -10.87
N LYS A 182 3.69 5.98 -12.12
CA LYS A 182 3.88 7.27 -12.81
C LYS A 182 2.51 7.94 -13.03
N PRO A 183 2.33 9.24 -12.71
CA PRO A 183 1.08 9.93 -13.04
C PRO A 183 0.86 9.92 -14.55
N ASP A 184 -0.36 9.67 -14.99
CA ASP A 184 -0.76 9.79 -16.39
C ASP A 184 -0.51 11.25 -16.86
N GLY A 185 0.59 11.48 -17.59
CA GLY A 185 1.01 12.84 -17.93
C GLY A 185 2.39 13.03 -18.59
N SER A 186 3.30 12.05 -18.58
CA SER A 186 4.51 12.12 -19.41
C SER A 186 4.27 11.50 -20.79
N ARG A 187 3.32 12.04 -21.56
CA ARG A 187 3.48 12.00 -23.01
C ARG A 187 4.61 12.99 -23.29
N HIS A 188 5.81 12.48 -23.53
CA HIS A 188 6.82 13.25 -24.23
C HIS A 188 6.15 13.79 -25.50
N GLN A 189 5.96 15.10 -25.56
CA GLN A 189 5.84 15.76 -26.86
C GLN A 189 7.25 15.70 -27.44
N ASP A 190 7.47 14.71 -28.29
CA ASP A 190 8.51 14.78 -29.32
C ASP A 190 8.12 15.86 -30.34
#